data_AF-A0A4Y2BY42-F1
#
_entry.id   AF-A0A4Y2BY42-F1
#
_cell.length_a   1.000
_cell.length_b   1.000
_cell.length_c   1.000
_cell.angle_alpha   90.00
_cell.angle_beta   90.00
_cell.angle_gamma   90.00
#
_symmetry.space_group_name_H-M   'P 1'
#
loop_
_entity.id
_entity.type
_entity.pdbx_description
1 polymer ?
#
loop_
_entity_poly.entity_id
_entity_poly.type
_entity_poly.pdbx_seq_one_letter_code
_entity_poly.pdbx_strand_id
1 'polypeptide(L)'
;MRELGKSASGLYREHFPEGPHTTRQTILKVVKRLRETGCVTSRPRVRRPRNVGRNVQPEDVLAYALVHPQRSAKMISKNFCLSKSRVWTILNESVAHPYRSTPVRELLPRDAERRYTWCNFVMNNLEDHPTFLADIIWTDEARFLRKGMFNRQNVHI
;
A
#
# COMPACT_ATOMS: atom_id res chain seq x y z
N MET A 1 -45.25 -24.87 2.95
CA MET A 1 -44.25 -23.76 2.96
C MET A 1 -44.80 -22.40 2.53
N ARG A 2 -45.87 -22.29 1.71
CA ARG A 2 -46.36 -20.96 1.29
C ARG A 2 -46.98 -20.14 2.41
N GLU A 3 -47.79 -20.76 3.25
CA GLU A 3 -48.45 -20.07 4.36
C GLU A 3 -47.49 -19.68 5.49
N LEU A 4 -46.52 -20.55 5.84
CA LEU A 4 -45.48 -20.24 6.84
C LEU A 4 -44.70 -18.96 6.54
N GLY A 5 -44.39 -18.71 5.26
CA GLY A 5 -43.68 -17.49 4.87
C GLY A 5 -44.54 -16.23 4.93
N LYS A 6 -45.88 -16.35 4.81
CA LYS A 6 -46.80 -15.21 4.96
C LYS A 6 -46.97 -14.86 6.43
N SER A 7 -47.22 -15.86 7.28
CA SER A 7 -47.32 -15.68 8.73
C SER A 7 -46.04 -15.11 9.33
N ALA A 8 -44.86 -15.60 8.92
CA ALA A 8 -43.58 -15.06 9.35
C ALA A 8 -43.36 -13.59 8.93
N SER A 9 -43.85 -13.20 7.74
CA SER A 9 -43.80 -11.82 7.28
C SER A 9 -44.72 -10.90 8.10
N GLY A 10 -45.87 -11.41 8.54
CA GLY A 10 -46.80 -10.71 9.44
C GLY A 10 -46.18 -10.48 10.81
N LEU A 11 -45.67 -11.54 11.44
CA LEU A 11 -44.98 -11.46 12.74
C LEU A 11 -43.78 -10.51 12.71
N TYR A 12 -43.00 -10.54 11.63
CA TYR A 12 -41.87 -9.62 11.46
C TYR A 12 -42.34 -8.15 11.39
N ARG A 13 -43.48 -7.89 10.74
CA ARG A 13 -44.07 -6.56 10.64
C ARG A 13 -44.62 -6.06 11.97
N GLU A 14 -45.19 -6.96 12.78
CA GLU A 14 -45.66 -6.65 14.13
C GLU A 14 -44.50 -6.33 15.08
N HIS A 15 -43.39 -7.07 15.00
CA HIS A 15 -42.22 -6.86 15.85
C HIS A 15 -41.36 -5.65 15.43
N PHE A 16 -41.38 -5.32 14.13
CA PHE A 16 -40.61 -4.20 13.57
C PHE A 16 -41.54 -3.29 12.74
N PRO A 17 -42.34 -2.44 13.43
CA PRO A 17 -43.30 -1.55 12.77
C PRO A 17 -42.62 -0.43 11.99
N GLU A 18 -41.43 -0.01 12.43
CA GLU A 18 -40.65 1.06 11.81
C GLU A 18 -39.69 0.51 10.73
N GLY A 19 -39.84 0.96 9.48
CA GLY A 19 -38.90 0.71 8.38
C GLY A 19 -39.39 -0.23 7.26
N PRO A 20 -38.54 -0.50 6.25
CA PRO A 20 -38.92 -1.30 5.08
C PRO A 20 -39.19 -2.75 5.44
N HIS A 21 -40.42 -3.22 5.23
CA HIS A 21 -40.78 -4.60 5.54
C HIS A 21 -40.23 -5.58 4.50
N THR A 22 -39.62 -6.67 4.98
CA THR A 22 -39.09 -7.72 4.12
C THR A 22 -40.21 -8.54 3.50
N THR A 23 -40.13 -8.80 2.19
CA THR A 23 -41.07 -9.69 1.51
C THR A 23 -40.90 -11.14 2.01
N ARG A 24 -42.00 -11.89 2.06
CA ARG A 24 -42.02 -13.34 2.27
C ARG A 24 -40.90 -14.11 1.53
N GLN A 25 -40.61 -13.73 0.28
CA GLN A 25 -39.57 -14.38 -0.52
C GLN A 25 -38.17 -14.20 0.07
N THR A 26 -37.88 -13.03 0.65
CA THR A 26 -36.60 -12.71 1.30
C THR A 26 -36.41 -13.59 2.54
N ILE A 27 -37.44 -13.74 3.36
CA ILE A 27 -37.44 -14.60 4.55
C ILE A 27 -37.15 -16.05 4.13
N LEU A 28 -37.83 -16.56 3.10
CA LEU A 28 -37.58 -17.92 2.60
C LEU A 28 -36.15 -18.10 2.06
N LYS A 29 -35.59 -17.10 1.37
CA LYS A 29 -34.19 -17.13 0.90
C LYS A 29 -33.18 -17.12 2.05
N VAL A 30 -33.50 -16.45 3.16
CA VAL A 30 -32.66 -16.46 4.37
C VAL A 30 -32.72 -17.83 5.04
N VAL A 31 -33.92 -18.37 5.29
CA VAL A 31 -34.08 -19.70 5.90
C VAL A 31 -33.42 -20.79 5.06
N LYS A 32 -33.57 -20.72 3.73
CA LYS A 32 -32.89 -21.66 2.81
C LYS A 32 -31.37 -21.59 2.95
N ARG A 33 -30.78 -20.38 2.95
CA ARG A 33 -29.34 -20.20 3.15
C ARG A 33 -28.86 -20.69 4.52
N LEU A 34 -29.63 -20.44 5.56
CA LEU A 34 -29.32 -20.91 6.90
C LEU A 34 -29.29 -22.44 6.96
N ARG A 35 -30.25 -23.12 6.32
CA ARG A 35 -30.27 -24.59 6.25
C ARG A 35 -29.13 -25.17 5.42
N GLU A 36 -28.78 -24.52 4.31
CA GLU A 36 -27.77 -25.03 3.38
C GLU A 36 -26.33 -24.73 3.80
N THR A 37 -26.08 -23.60 4.47
CA THR A 37 -24.72 -23.09 4.73
C THR A 37 -24.48 -22.75 6.21
N GLY A 38 -25.50 -22.80 7.07
CA GLY A 38 -25.41 -22.40 8.48
C GLY A 38 -25.25 -20.90 8.70
N CYS A 39 -25.35 -20.09 7.65
CA CYS A 39 -25.07 -18.66 7.69
C CYS A 39 -26.20 -17.82 7.08
N VAL A 40 -26.49 -16.68 7.72
CA VAL A 40 -27.53 -15.72 7.29
C VAL A 40 -26.99 -14.67 6.33
N THR A 41 -25.66 -14.45 6.31
CA THR A 41 -25.04 -13.44 5.44
C THR A 41 -25.13 -13.83 3.97
N SER A 42 -25.16 -12.83 3.09
CA SER A 42 -25.11 -13.08 1.65
C SER A 42 -23.74 -13.61 1.27
N ARG A 43 -23.71 -14.58 0.34
CA ARG A 43 -22.44 -15.02 -0.24
C ARG A 43 -21.70 -13.82 -0.83
N PRO A 44 -20.36 -13.75 -0.68
CA PRO A 44 -19.56 -12.73 -1.34
C PRO A 44 -19.88 -12.72 -2.82
N ARG A 45 -20.14 -11.53 -3.38
CA ARG A 45 -20.33 -11.41 -4.83
C ARG A 45 -19.00 -11.72 -5.49
N VAL A 46 -18.88 -12.90 -6.11
CA VAL A 46 -17.75 -13.23 -6.96
C VAL A 46 -17.79 -12.26 -8.14
N ARG A 47 -16.89 -11.28 -8.15
CA ARG A 47 -16.74 -10.40 -9.31
C ARG A 47 -16.17 -11.23 -10.46
N ARG A 48 -16.75 -11.08 -11.65
CA ARG A 48 -16.26 -11.75 -12.85
C ARG A 48 -14.78 -11.35 -13.04
N PRO A 49 -13.86 -12.31 -13.26
CA PRO A 49 -12.49 -12.00 -13.61
C PRO A 49 -12.51 -11.06 -14.82
N ARG A 50 -11.84 -9.91 -14.70
CA ARG A 50 -11.75 -8.97 -15.80
C ARG A 50 -10.74 -9.55 -16.78
N ASN A 51 -11.24 -10.13 -17.88
CA ASN A 51 -10.40 -10.51 -19.02
C ASN A 51 -9.82 -9.22 -19.61
N VAL A 52 -8.67 -8.79 -19.10
CA VAL A 52 -7.89 -7.70 -19.68
C VAL A 52 -6.77 -8.35 -20.45
N GLY A 53 -6.91 -8.38 -21.77
CA GLY A 53 -6.01 -9.06 -22.68
C GLY A 53 -4.56 -8.58 -22.59
N ARG A 54 -3.67 -9.52 -22.26
CA ARG A 54 -2.38 -9.84 -22.89
C ARG A 54 -1.69 -10.87 -22.00
N ASN A 55 -0.98 -11.81 -22.60
CA ASN A 55 -0.21 -12.90 -21.96
C ASN A 55 0.95 -12.43 -21.06
N VAL A 56 0.96 -11.19 -20.59
CA VAL A 56 2.01 -10.67 -19.70
C VAL A 56 1.67 -11.12 -18.29
N GLN A 57 2.52 -11.98 -17.75
CA GLN A 57 2.37 -12.41 -16.37
C GLN A 57 2.69 -11.23 -15.44
N PRO A 58 1.92 -11.00 -14.37
CA PRO A 58 2.18 -9.91 -13.43
C PRO A 58 3.60 -9.98 -12.85
N GLU A 59 4.18 -11.18 -12.74
CA GLU A 59 5.55 -11.45 -12.32
C GLU A 59 6.59 -10.76 -13.21
N ASP A 60 6.38 -10.72 -14.53
CA ASP A 60 7.31 -10.08 -15.48
C ASP A 60 7.37 -8.56 -15.28
N VAL A 61 6.21 -7.96 -14.99
CA VAL A 61 6.08 -6.52 -14.71
C VAL A 61 6.79 -6.18 -13.40
N LEU A 62 6.69 -7.06 -12.41
CA LEU A 62 7.35 -6.89 -11.11
C LEU A 62 8.86 -7.06 -11.21
N ALA A 63 9.34 -8.10 -11.90
CA ALA A 63 10.76 -8.31 -12.15
C ALA A 63 11.38 -7.08 -12.83
N TYR A 64 10.71 -6.54 -13.85
CA TYR A 64 11.16 -5.33 -14.53
C TYR A 64 11.19 -4.10 -13.62
N ALA A 65 10.16 -3.92 -12.78
CA ALA A 65 10.09 -2.80 -11.85
C ALA A 65 11.20 -2.87 -10.78
N LEU A 66 11.56 -4.08 -10.32
CA LEU A 66 12.64 -4.30 -9.36
C LEU A 66 14.03 -4.01 -9.94
N VAL A 67 14.27 -4.39 -11.21
CA VAL A 67 15.53 -4.08 -11.92
C VAL A 67 15.64 -2.58 -12.23
N HIS A 68 14.51 -1.87 -12.33
CA HIS A 68 14.47 -0.47 -12.71
C HIS A 68 13.57 0.38 -11.79
N PRO A 69 13.93 0.54 -10.50
CA PRO A 69 13.09 1.22 -9.50
C PRO A 69 12.78 2.69 -9.84
N GLN A 70 13.62 3.33 -10.66
CA GLN A 70 13.47 4.71 -11.12
C GLN A 70 12.43 4.87 -12.25
N ARG A 71 11.93 3.78 -12.84
CA ARG A 71 10.99 3.86 -13.97
C ARG A 71 9.57 4.09 -13.47
N SER A 72 8.93 5.13 -13.99
CA SER A 72 7.53 5.41 -13.66
C SER A 72 6.57 4.33 -14.17
N ALA A 73 5.43 4.16 -13.50
CA ALA A 73 4.34 3.28 -13.95
C ALA A 73 3.87 3.59 -15.39
N LYS A 74 4.02 4.84 -15.85
CA LYS A 74 3.72 5.24 -17.24
C LYS A 74 4.72 4.61 -18.24
N MET A 75 5.99 4.53 -17.88
CA MET A 75 7.01 3.90 -18.73
C MET A 75 6.80 2.38 -18.77
N ILE A 76 6.57 1.77 -17.60
CA ILE A 76 6.28 0.33 -17.48
C ILE A 76 5.03 -0.04 -18.31
N SER A 77 3.98 0.79 -18.24
CA SER A 77 2.77 0.64 -19.07
C SER A 77 3.06 0.62 -20.57
N LYS A 78 3.96 1.50 -21.06
CA LYS A 78 4.36 1.49 -22.47
C LYS A 78 5.14 0.23 -22.83
N ASN A 79 6.10 -0.18 -21.99
CA ASN A 79 6.96 -1.34 -22.25
C ASN A 79 6.16 -2.64 -22.36
N PHE A 80 5.20 -2.85 -21.46
CA PHE A 80 4.36 -4.06 -21.45
C PHE A 80 3.05 -3.90 -22.21
N CYS A 81 2.80 -2.72 -22.82
CA CYS A 81 1.54 -2.36 -23.46
C CYS A 81 0.30 -2.64 -22.58
N LEU A 82 0.45 -2.39 -21.28
CA LEU A 82 -0.62 -2.52 -20.29
C LEU A 82 -1.26 -1.17 -20.05
N SER A 83 -2.53 -1.16 -19.63
CA SER A 83 -3.12 0.08 -19.11
C SER A 83 -2.37 0.53 -17.85
N LYS A 84 -2.22 1.85 -17.68
CA LYS A 84 -1.60 2.44 -16.47
C LYS A 84 -2.25 1.89 -15.19
N SER A 85 -3.57 1.75 -15.18
CA SER A 85 -4.32 1.22 -14.03
C SER A 85 -3.93 -0.23 -13.71
N ARG A 86 -3.71 -1.09 -14.72
CA ARG A 86 -3.29 -2.47 -14.51
C ARG A 86 -1.90 -2.55 -13.89
N VAL A 87 -0.95 -1.72 -14.36
CA VAL A 87 0.39 -1.62 -13.76
C VAL A 87 0.31 -1.18 -12.30
N TRP A 88 -0.52 -0.17 -11.99
CA TRP A 88 -0.75 0.26 -10.62
C TRP A 88 -1.33 -0.84 -9.73
N THR A 89 -2.32 -1.61 -10.23
CA THR A 89 -2.88 -2.75 -9.48
C THR A 89 -1.80 -3.78 -9.17
N ILE A 90 -0.99 -4.17 -10.15
CA ILE A 90 0.08 -5.16 -9.99
C ILE A 90 1.14 -4.69 -8.96
N LEU A 91 1.58 -3.43 -9.06
CA LEU A 91 2.55 -2.86 -8.11
C LEU A 91 1.98 -2.73 -6.69
N ASN A 92 0.69 -2.43 -6.55
CA ASN A 92 0.08 -2.26 -5.24
C ASN A 92 -0.28 -3.59 -4.56
N GLU A 93 -0.70 -4.60 -5.33
CA GLU A 93 -0.94 -5.96 -4.83
C GLU A 93 0.34 -6.63 -4.33
N SER A 94 1.50 -6.24 -4.88
CA SER A 94 2.82 -6.76 -4.52
C SER A 94 3.59 -5.92 -3.49
N VAL A 95 2.96 -4.86 -2.93
CA VAL A 95 3.61 -3.91 -2.00
C VAL A 95 4.88 -3.26 -2.59
N ALA A 96 5.00 -3.24 -3.92
CA ALA A 96 6.10 -2.62 -4.64
C ALA A 96 5.84 -1.12 -4.78
N HIS A 97 6.05 -0.39 -3.69
CA HIS A 97 5.98 1.07 -3.73
C HIS A 97 7.21 1.63 -4.45
N PRO A 98 7.01 2.52 -5.45
CA PRO A 98 8.13 3.20 -6.09
C PRO A 98 8.98 3.88 -5.01
N TYR A 99 10.25 3.49 -4.91
CA TYR A 99 11.19 4.13 -4.00
C TYR A 99 11.36 5.59 -4.42
N ARG A 100 10.90 6.51 -3.57
CA ARG A 100 11.16 7.92 -3.75
C ARG A 100 12.51 8.21 -3.11
N SER A 101 13.56 8.24 -3.92
CA SER A 101 14.87 8.70 -3.45
C SER A 101 14.70 10.10 -2.85
N THR A 102 14.94 10.17 -1.54
CA THR A 102 15.00 11.46 -0.85
C THR A 102 16.44 11.93 -1.03
N PRO A 103 16.68 13.06 -1.70
CA PRO A 103 18.02 13.50 -1.99
C PRO A 103 18.64 14.07 -0.71
N VAL A 104 19.42 13.25 -0.03
CA VAL A 104 20.34 13.69 1.02
C VAL A 104 21.58 14.22 0.30
N ARG A 105 22.02 15.43 0.67
CA ARG A 105 23.18 16.21 0.16
C ARG A 105 24.09 15.46 -0.85
N GLU A 106 24.39 16.09 -1.98
CA GLU A 106 25.42 15.66 -2.93
C GLU A 106 26.69 15.22 -2.18
N LEU A 107 26.96 13.92 -2.22
CA LEU A 107 28.14 13.32 -1.59
C LEU A 107 29.21 13.28 -2.64
N LEU A 108 30.27 14.05 -2.44
CA LEU A 108 31.44 13.92 -3.29
C LEU A 108 32.07 12.55 -3.02
N PRO A 109 32.68 11.89 -4.01
CA PRO A 109 33.34 10.58 -3.81
C PRO A 109 34.34 10.58 -2.63
N ARG A 110 34.98 11.72 -2.37
CA ARG A 110 35.89 11.94 -1.24
C ARG A 110 35.20 11.96 0.13
N ASP A 111 33.91 12.26 0.19
CA ASP A 111 33.16 12.29 1.44
C ASP A 111 32.88 10.89 1.98
N ALA A 112 32.80 9.88 1.10
CA ALA A 112 32.60 8.50 1.51
C ALA A 112 33.75 8.00 2.39
N GLU A 113 34.99 8.20 1.94
CA GLU A 113 36.20 7.86 2.69
C GLU A 113 36.27 8.63 4.01
N ARG A 114 36.06 9.95 3.98
CA ARG A 114 36.09 10.80 5.18
C ARG A 114 35.06 10.38 6.23
N ARG A 115 33.86 10.00 5.80
CA ARG A 115 32.81 9.48 6.69
C ARG A 115 33.17 8.13 7.26
N TYR A 116 33.71 7.23 6.45
CA TYR A 116 34.14 5.93 6.91
C TYR A 116 35.24 6.05 7.98
N THR A 117 36.24 6.90 7.73
CA THR A 117 37.30 7.19 8.70
C THR A 117 36.75 7.79 10.00
N TRP A 118 35.81 8.73 9.89
CA TRP A 118 35.16 9.32 11.07
C TRP A 118 34.34 8.29 11.85
N CYS A 119 33.56 7.44 11.19
CA CYS A 119 32.81 6.37 11.84
C CYS A 119 33.74 5.42 12.58
N ASN A 120 34.83 4.97 11.95
CA ASN A 120 35.81 4.09 12.60
C ASN A 120 36.48 4.78 13.79
N PHE A 121 36.81 6.07 13.67
CA PHE A 121 37.33 6.84 14.80
C PHE A 121 36.35 6.86 15.98
N VAL A 122 35.06 7.15 15.74
CA VAL A 122 34.04 7.16 16.79
C VAL A 122 33.85 5.77 17.40
N MET A 123 33.81 4.72 16.57
CA MET A 123 33.66 3.33 17.04
C MET A 123 34.83 2.91 17.95
N ASN A 124 36.07 3.18 17.53
CA ASN A 124 37.25 2.84 18.33
C ASN A 124 37.28 3.61 19.66
N ASN A 125 36.95 4.91 19.65
CA ASN A 125 36.90 5.70 20.88
C ASN A 125 35.77 5.25 21.83
N LEU A 126 34.68 4.67 21.29
CA LEU A 126 33.61 4.12 22.11
C LEU A 126 33.98 2.80 22.78
N GLU A 127 34.86 2.00 22.16
CA GLU A 127 35.39 0.78 22.78
C GLU A 127 36.24 1.12 24.01
N ASP A 128 37.11 2.13 23.91
CA ASP A 128 37.99 2.54 25.00
C ASP A 128 37.29 3.45 26.03
N HIS A 129 36.37 4.29 25.59
CA HIS A 129 35.68 5.31 26.39
C HIS A 129 34.17 5.35 26.10
N PRO A 130 33.35 4.58 26.85
CA PRO A 130 31.90 4.48 26.60
C PRO A 130 31.13 5.80 26.67
N THR A 131 31.66 6.83 27.34
CA THR A 131 31.04 8.15 27.46
C THR A 131 31.46 9.13 26.36
N PHE A 132 32.30 8.72 25.41
CA PHE A 132 32.90 9.58 24.40
C PHE A 132 31.89 10.45 23.63
N LEU A 133 30.71 9.92 23.31
CA LEU A 133 29.67 10.70 22.62
C LEU A 133 29.10 11.85 23.46
N ALA A 134 29.14 11.76 24.79
CA ALA A 134 28.69 12.81 25.69
C ALA A 134 29.66 14.00 25.74
N ASP A 135 30.93 13.78 25.38
CA ASP A 135 31.97 14.81 25.35
C ASP A 135 31.97 15.59 24.02
N ILE A 136 31.21 15.15 23.02
CA ILE A 136 31.08 15.82 21.73
C ILE A 136 29.98 16.89 21.78
N ILE A 137 30.38 18.14 21.59
CA ILE A 137 29.45 19.25 21.40
C ILE A 137 29.10 19.36 19.91
N TRP A 138 27.82 19.20 19.60
CA TRP A 138 27.30 19.30 18.23
C TRP A 138 26.83 20.72 17.94
N THR A 139 27.23 21.27 16.80
CA THR A 139 26.76 22.56 16.30
C THR A 139 26.40 22.44 14.84
N ASP A 140 25.26 22.98 14.42
CA ASP A 140 24.90 23.13 13.01
C ASP A 140 24.66 24.61 12.65
N GLU A 141 24.86 24.94 11.37
CA GLU A 141 24.54 26.27 10.84
C GLU A 141 23.23 26.15 10.04
N ALA A 142 22.15 26.72 10.56
CA ALA A 142 20.88 26.83 9.85
C ALA A 142 20.78 28.19 9.15
N ARG A 143 20.65 28.18 7.82
CA ARG A 143 20.44 29.40 7.03
C ARG A 143 18.96 29.69 6.88
N PHE A 144 18.48 30.77 7.50
CA PHE A 144 17.11 31.25 7.37
C PHE A 144 17.01 32.31 6.26
N LEU A 145 16.43 31.95 5.12
CA LEU A 145 16.18 32.85 3.99
C LEU A 145 14.72 33.31 3.99
N ARG A 146 14.48 34.62 3.78
CA ARG A 146 13.15 35.27 3.78
C ARG A 146 12.11 34.68 2.80
N LYS A 147 12.54 33.88 1.80
CA LYS A 147 11.67 33.23 0.81
C LYS A 147 11.41 31.74 1.05
N GLY A 148 11.87 31.14 2.15
CA GLY A 148 11.46 29.80 2.56
C GLY A 148 11.66 28.71 1.49
N MET A 149 12.86 28.62 0.90
CA MET A 149 13.19 27.56 -0.04
C MET A 149 14.34 26.72 0.50
N PHE A 150 14.02 25.50 0.94
CA PHE A 150 14.98 24.41 1.06
C PHE A 150 14.80 23.43 -0.09
N ASN A 151 15.93 22.84 -0.47
CA ASN A 151 16.15 22.09 -1.68
C ASN A 151 15.29 20.82 -1.74
N ARG A 152 14.36 20.74 -2.70
CA ARG A 152 13.38 19.64 -2.80
C ARG A 152 13.90 18.40 -3.55
N GLN A 153 14.94 18.51 -4.38
CA GLN A 153 15.21 17.51 -5.42
C GLN A 153 16.67 17.58 -5.90
N ASN A 154 17.65 17.01 -5.19
CA ASN A 154 19.00 16.81 -5.75
C ASN A 154 19.21 15.37 -6.23
N VAL A 155 18.81 15.15 -7.48
CA VAL A 155 19.10 13.95 -8.27
C VAL A 155 20.60 13.88 -8.57
N HIS A 156 21.20 12.70 -8.42
CA HIS A 156 22.44 12.34 -9.11
C HIS A 156 22.17 11.18 -10.08
N ILE A 157 22.64 11.35 -11.32
CA ILE A 157 22.86 10.26 -12.30
C ILE A 157 24.23 9.68 -11.99
#